data_AF-A0A520HSA3-F1
#
_entry.id   AF-A0A520HSA3-F1
#
_cell.length_a   1.000
_cell.length_b   1.000
_cell.length_c   1.000
_cell.angle_alpha   90.00
_cell.angle_beta   90.00
_cell.angle_gamma   90.00
#
_symmetry.space_group_name_H-M   'P 1'
#
loop_
_entity.id
_entity.type
_entity.pdbx_description
1 polymer ?
#
loop_
_entity_poly.entity_id
_entity_poly.type
_entity_poly.pdbx_seq_one_letter_code
_entity_poly.pdbx_strand_id
1 'polypeptide(L)'
;MTLREKIGWGALALLAACALAVVAFERGEHVNALWIVTAAVSVQLIAYRFYARYIARHVMQLDPSRPTPALRRADGLDYVATDRNVLFGHHFAAIAGAGPLVGPVLAAQMGYLPGTLWILAGVVLAGAVQDFMILFISMRRDGRSLGELIRMEMGAIPGVIALIGAFAIMVIILAVLAL
;
A
#
# COMPACT_ATOMS: atom_id res chain seq x y z
N MET A 1 16.30 2.30 -20.59
CA MET A 1 16.66 3.40 -19.66
C MET A 1 17.84 4.12 -20.25
N THR A 2 17.73 5.43 -20.42
CA THR A 2 18.82 6.28 -20.91
C THR A 2 19.88 6.50 -19.81
N LEU A 3 21.09 6.93 -20.18
CA LEU A 3 22.16 7.19 -19.21
C LEU A 3 21.77 8.27 -18.19
N ARG A 4 21.06 9.32 -18.63
CA ARG A 4 20.53 10.38 -17.76
C ARG A 4 19.54 9.85 -16.72
N GLU A 5 18.67 8.92 -17.11
CA GLU A 5 17.74 8.28 -16.18
C GLU A 5 18.48 7.44 -15.14
N LYS A 6 19.51 6.68 -15.54
CA LYS A 6 20.33 5.88 -14.60
C LYS A 6 20.99 6.77 -13.55
N ILE A 7 21.55 7.91 -13.98
CA ILE A 7 22.17 8.90 -13.07
C ILE A 7 21.12 9.49 -12.13
N GLY A 8 19.93 9.84 -12.63
CA GLY A 8 18.84 10.37 -11.80
C GLY A 8 18.37 9.38 -10.72
N TRP A 9 18.18 8.12 -11.06
CA TRP A 9 17.82 7.08 -10.08
C TRP A 9 18.96 6.79 -9.10
N GLY A 10 20.22 6.85 -9.56
CA GLY A 10 21.39 6.74 -8.70
C GLY A 10 21.47 7.87 -7.69
N ALA A 11 21.22 9.12 -8.11
CA ALA A 11 21.17 10.28 -7.23
C ALA A 11 20.03 10.16 -6.20
N LEU A 12 18.85 9.69 -6.62
CA LEU A 12 17.73 9.46 -5.70
C LEU A 12 18.04 8.37 -4.66
N ALA A 13 18.70 7.29 -5.07
CA ALA A 13 19.12 6.23 -4.16
C ALA A 13 20.17 6.73 -3.17
N LEU A 14 21.13 7.55 -3.62
CA LEU A 14 22.11 8.18 -2.75
C LEU A 14 21.44 9.11 -1.74
N LEU A 15 20.47 9.91 -2.18
CA LEU A 15 19.70 10.79 -1.32
C LEU A 15 18.90 10.02 -0.26
N ALA A 16 18.28 8.89 -0.63
CA ALA A 16 17.62 8.00 0.31
C ALA A 16 18.59 7.45 1.37
N ALA A 17 19.77 6.98 0.92
CA ALA A 17 20.80 6.44 1.79
C ALA A 17 21.36 7.50 2.75
N CYS A 18 21.63 8.71 2.24
CA CYS A 18 22.07 9.83 3.07
C CYS A 18 21.01 10.22 4.10
N ALA A 19 19.74 10.33 3.70
CA ALA A 19 18.66 10.66 4.63
C ALA A 19 18.52 9.61 5.74
N LEU A 20 18.57 8.32 5.40
CA LEU A 20 18.54 7.25 6.38
C LEU A 20 19.78 7.23 7.28
N ALA A 21 20.97 7.52 6.73
CA ALA A 21 22.20 7.60 7.51
C ALA A 21 22.15 8.76 8.52
N VAL A 22 21.69 9.94 8.11
CA VAL A 22 21.49 11.08 9.02
C VAL A 22 20.55 10.70 10.16
N VAL A 23 19.40 10.08 9.84
CA VAL A 23 18.42 9.61 10.84
C VAL A 23 19.01 8.53 11.77
N ALA A 24 19.97 7.73 11.30
CA ALA A 24 20.58 6.66 12.10
C ALA A 24 21.73 7.12 13.00
N PHE A 25 22.48 8.15 12.60
CA PHE A 25 23.70 8.60 13.30
C PHE A 25 23.49 9.86 14.16
N GLU A 26 22.58 10.75 13.80
CA GLU A 26 22.22 11.94 14.59
C GLU A 26 21.31 11.53 15.78
N ARG A 27 21.92 11.08 16.88
CA ARG A 27 21.19 10.72 18.13
C ARG A 27 21.15 11.84 19.18
N GLY A 28 21.80 12.97 18.91
CA GLY A 28 21.99 14.08 19.87
C GLY A 28 21.10 15.31 19.64
N GLU A 29 20.55 15.50 18.43
CA GLU A 29 19.61 16.58 18.11
C GLU A 29 18.19 16.03 17.84
N HIS A 30 17.18 16.89 17.93
CA HIS A 30 15.83 16.56 17.50
C HIS A 30 15.84 16.20 16.01
N VAL A 31 15.72 14.92 15.68
CA VAL A 31 15.66 14.44 14.30
C VAL A 31 14.56 15.18 13.55
N ASN A 32 14.95 15.97 12.56
CA ASN A 32 14.01 16.72 11.74
C ASN A 32 13.15 15.75 10.92
N ALA A 33 11.83 15.88 11.04
CA ALA A 33 10.86 15.09 10.29
C ALA A 33 11.10 15.13 8.77
N LEU A 34 11.71 16.21 8.26
CA LEU A 34 12.11 16.35 6.87
C LEU A 34 12.99 15.18 6.40
N TRP A 35 13.92 14.70 7.22
CA TRP A 35 14.80 13.58 6.85
C TRP A 35 14.03 12.26 6.71
N ILE A 36 13.09 12.00 7.63
CA ILE A 36 12.24 10.81 7.60
C ILE A 36 11.33 10.83 6.37
N VAL A 37 10.67 11.96 6.10
CA VAL A 37 9.80 12.13 4.93
C VAL A 37 10.60 11.97 3.63
N THR A 38 11.78 12.59 3.57
CA THR A 38 12.66 12.51 2.40
C THR A 38 13.12 11.08 2.13
N ALA A 39 13.53 10.36 3.18
CA ALA A 39 13.87 8.94 3.10
C ALA A 39 12.67 8.11 2.61
N ALA A 40 11.48 8.34 3.18
CA ALA A 40 10.27 7.59 2.85
C ALA A 40 9.83 7.77 1.40
N VAL A 41 9.76 9.01 0.93
CA VAL A 41 9.41 9.33 -0.47
C VAL A 41 10.44 8.71 -1.42
N SER A 42 11.72 8.83 -1.12
CA SER A 42 12.77 8.30 -1.98
C SER A 42 12.72 6.78 -2.08
N VAL A 43 12.55 6.08 -0.96
CA VAL A 43 12.39 4.62 -0.92
C VAL A 43 11.14 4.19 -1.68
N GLN A 44 9.99 4.83 -1.48
CA GLN A 44 8.77 4.50 -2.20
C GLN A 44 8.86 4.75 -3.70
N LEU A 45 9.53 5.82 -4.15
CA LEU A 45 9.74 6.08 -5.57
C LEU A 45 10.59 4.99 -6.23
N ILE A 46 11.67 4.57 -5.57
CA ILE A 46 12.54 3.48 -6.03
C ILE A 46 11.75 2.17 -6.06
N ALA A 47 11.05 1.82 -4.98
CA ALA A 47 10.24 0.61 -4.89
C ALA A 47 9.14 0.58 -5.95
N TYR A 48 8.41 1.68 -6.14
CA TYR A 48 7.40 1.80 -7.18
C TYR A 48 7.98 1.56 -8.58
N ARG A 49 9.16 2.13 -8.85
CA ARG A 49 9.78 2.05 -10.17
C ARG A 49 10.31 0.66 -10.51
N PHE A 50 10.95 -0.02 -9.56
CA PHE A 50 11.63 -1.30 -9.81
C PHE A 50 10.77 -2.48 -9.37
N TYR A 51 10.30 -2.47 -8.13
CA TYR A 51 9.60 -3.60 -7.54
C TYR A 51 8.12 -3.67 -7.94
N ALA A 52 7.37 -2.58 -7.84
CA ALA A 52 5.95 -2.59 -8.23
C ALA A 52 5.78 -2.86 -9.73
N ARG A 53 6.66 -2.31 -10.59
CA ARG A 53 6.66 -2.65 -12.02
C ARG A 53 7.05 -4.10 -12.30
N TYR A 54 7.97 -4.67 -11.51
CA TYR A 54 8.31 -6.09 -11.63
C TYR A 54 7.09 -6.97 -11.32
N ILE A 55 6.43 -6.73 -10.18
CA ILE A 55 5.22 -7.46 -9.76
C ILE A 55 4.11 -7.31 -10.82
N ALA A 56 3.83 -6.08 -11.26
CA ALA A 56 2.79 -5.80 -12.24
C ALA A 56 2.99 -6.55 -13.58
N ARG A 57 4.23 -6.68 -14.04
CA ARG A 57 4.54 -7.28 -15.35
C ARG A 57 4.79 -8.77 -15.30
N HIS A 58 5.55 -9.25 -14.32
CA HIS A 58 6.02 -10.63 -14.27
C HIS A 58 5.12 -11.52 -13.42
N VAL A 59 4.57 -10.99 -12.32
CA VAL A 59 3.74 -11.77 -11.38
C VAL A 59 2.27 -11.68 -11.78
N MET A 60 1.72 -10.46 -11.84
CA MET A 60 0.28 -10.26 -12.10
C MET A 60 -0.07 -10.15 -13.59
N GLN A 61 0.95 -9.98 -14.45
CA GLN A 61 0.81 -9.89 -15.91
C GLN A 61 -0.35 -8.96 -16.34
N LEU A 62 -0.29 -7.69 -15.89
CA LEU A 62 -1.33 -6.71 -16.18
C LEU A 62 -1.53 -6.55 -17.69
N ASP A 63 -2.74 -6.86 -18.15
CA ASP A 63 -3.19 -6.61 -19.52
C ASP A 63 -4.04 -5.32 -19.58
N PRO A 64 -3.55 -4.24 -20.24
CA PRO A 64 -4.28 -2.99 -20.41
C PRO A 64 -5.49 -3.10 -21.36
N SER A 65 -5.54 -4.12 -22.22
CA SER A 65 -6.62 -4.28 -23.20
C SER A 65 -7.92 -4.80 -22.57
N ARG A 66 -7.83 -5.35 -21.35
CA ARG A 66 -8.98 -5.93 -20.65
C ARG A 66 -9.73 -4.86 -19.85
N PRO A 67 -10.96 -4.49 -20.24
CA PRO A 67 -11.73 -3.47 -19.53
C PRO A 67 -12.07 -3.92 -18.11
N THR A 68 -12.14 -2.96 -17.19
CA THR A 68 -12.58 -3.20 -15.81
C THR A 68 -14.09 -3.45 -15.75
N PRO A 69 -14.61 -4.07 -14.67
CA PRO A 69 -16.06 -4.25 -14.48
C PRO A 69 -16.85 -2.94 -14.58
N ALA A 70 -16.28 -1.84 -14.09
CA ALA A 70 -16.84 -0.49 -14.18
C ALA A 70 -17.18 -0.05 -15.62
N LEU A 71 -16.42 -0.54 -16.61
CA LEU A 71 -16.66 -0.24 -18.03
C LEU A 71 -17.48 -1.34 -18.72
N ARG A 72 -17.22 -2.61 -18.40
CA ARG A 72 -17.87 -3.76 -19.05
C ARG A 72 -19.32 -3.96 -18.61
N ARG A 73 -19.66 -3.60 -17.37
CA ARG A 73 -20.99 -3.77 -16.77
C ARG A 73 -21.53 -2.43 -16.26
N ALA A 74 -21.29 -1.35 -16.98
CA ALA A 74 -21.71 -0.01 -16.56
C ALA A 74 -23.24 0.06 -16.41
N ASP A 75 -23.74 -0.14 -15.19
CA ASP A 75 -25.16 -0.18 -14.84
C ASP A 75 -25.64 1.11 -14.17
N GLY A 76 -24.71 2.02 -13.83
CA GLY A 76 -25.01 3.28 -13.18
C GLY A 76 -25.32 3.17 -11.68
N LEU A 77 -25.28 1.96 -11.12
CA LEU A 77 -25.57 1.67 -9.71
C LEU A 77 -24.35 1.04 -9.02
N ASP A 78 -24.04 -0.22 -9.33
CA ASP A 78 -22.92 -0.96 -8.72
C ASP A 78 -21.61 -0.73 -9.48
N TYR A 79 -21.69 -0.45 -10.79
CA TYR A 79 -20.55 -0.26 -11.68
C TYR A 79 -20.67 1.08 -12.40
N VAL A 80 -19.90 2.05 -11.91
CA VAL A 80 -19.81 3.40 -12.49
C VAL A 80 -18.38 3.67 -12.92
N ALA A 81 -18.22 4.17 -14.14
CA ALA A 81 -16.93 4.64 -14.64
C ALA A 81 -16.53 5.93 -13.90
N THR A 82 -15.59 5.79 -12.96
CA THR A 82 -15.11 6.90 -12.13
C THR A 82 -13.72 7.32 -12.55
N ASP A 83 -13.44 8.63 -12.44
CA ASP A 83 -12.12 9.17 -12.69
C ASP A 83 -11.05 8.55 -11.80
N ARG A 84 -9.90 8.24 -12.41
CA ARG A 84 -8.75 7.61 -11.73
C ARG A 84 -8.24 8.40 -10.52
N ASN A 85 -8.33 9.73 -10.57
CA ASN A 85 -7.85 10.61 -9.50
C ASN A 85 -8.77 10.52 -8.28
N VAL A 86 -10.07 10.39 -8.50
CA VAL A 86 -11.07 10.21 -7.44
C VAL A 86 -10.90 8.83 -6.80
N LEU A 87 -10.74 7.78 -7.62
CA LEU A 87 -10.45 6.43 -7.13
C LEU A 87 -9.16 6.38 -6.30
N PHE A 88 -8.11 7.05 -6.75
CA PHE A 88 -6.87 7.18 -5.98
C PHE A 88 -7.10 7.88 -4.65
N GLY A 89 -7.87 8.98 -4.62
CA GLY A 89 -8.22 9.68 -3.38
C GLY A 89 -8.96 8.80 -2.37
N HIS A 90 -9.96 8.04 -2.81
CA HIS A 90 -10.67 7.10 -1.94
C HIS A 90 -9.75 6.02 -1.38
N HIS A 91 -8.90 5.44 -2.23
CA HIS A 91 -7.96 4.41 -1.80
C HIS A 91 -6.90 4.96 -0.84
N PHE A 92 -6.37 6.15 -1.13
CA PHE A 92 -5.42 6.84 -0.27
C PHE A 92 -6.04 7.13 1.10
N ALA A 93 -7.26 7.66 1.15
CA ALA A 93 -7.97 7.94 2.40
C ALA A 93 -8.20 6.65 3.22
N ALA A 94 -8.55 5.55 2.57
CA ALA A 94 -8.78 4.26 3.24
C ALA A 94 -7.52 3.69 3.91
N ILE A 95 -6.33 3.89 3.34
CA ILE A 95 -5.07 3.40 3.92
C ILE A 95 -4.47 4.41 4.91
N ALA A 96 -4.54 5.71 4.61
CA ALA A 96 -3.90 6.75 5.40
C ALA A 96 -4.40 6.80 6.85
N GLY A 97 -5.65 6.39 7.11
CA GLY A 97 -6.23 6.37 8.44
C GLY A 97 -5.51 5.46 9.46
N ALA A 98 -4.84 4.39 9.01
CA ALA A 98 -4.13 3.48 9.93
C ALA A 98 -2.78 4.06 10.41
N GLY A 99 -2.18 4.99 9.67
CA GLY A 99 -0.86 5.55 9.97
C GLY A 99 -0.78 6.28 11.32
N PRO A 100 -1.69 7.24 11.61
CA PRO A 100 -1.74 7.95 12.89
C PRO A 100 -1.97 7.06 14.11
N LEU A 101 -2.58 5.88 13.92
CA LEU A 101 -2.86 4.94 15.01
C LEU A 101 -1.62 4.11 15.35
N VAL A 102 -0.98 3.51 14.35
CA VAL A 102 0.11 2.55 14.56
C VAL A 102 1.46 3.26 14.79
N GLY A 103 1.66 4.44 14.20
CA GLY A 103 2.91 5.20 14.28
C GLY A 103 3.36 5.55 15.71
N PRO A 104 2.52 6.21 16.54
CA PRO A 104 2.88 6.55 17.92
C PRO A 104 3.13 5.32 18.79
N VAL A 105 2.36 4.24 18.59
CA VAL A 105 2.51 2.99 19.33
C VAL A 105 3.85 2.32 19.02
N LEU A 106 4.23 2.23 17.74
CA LEU A 106 5.53 1.71 17.32
C LEU A 106 6.69 2.58 17.84
N ALA A 107 6.55 3.90 17.76
CA ALA A 107 7.57 4.83 18.26
C ALA A 107 7.75 4.74 19.79
N ALA A 108 6.67 4.53 20.54
CA ALA A 108 6.71 4.36 21.99
C ALA A 108 7.35 3.03 22.40
N GLN A 109 7.11 1.94 21.65
CA GLN A 109 7.62 0.62 22.00
C GLN A 109 9.07 0.37 21.54
N MET A 110 9.41 0.80 20.33
CA MET A 110 10.69 0.46 19.69
C MET A 110 11.54 1.68 19.33
N GLY A 111 11.07 2.88 19.66
CA GLY A 111 11.71 4.12 19.22
C GLY A 111 11.40 4.46 17.77
N TYR A 112 11.77 5.68 17.36
CA TYR A 112 11.44 6.18 16.02
C TYR A 112 12.20 5.47 14.90
N LEU A 113 13.47 5.10 15.10
CA LEU A 113 14.32 4.54 14.05
C LEU A 113 13.91 3.11 13.65
N PRO A 114 13.78 2.14 14.58
CA PRO A 114 13.28 0.80 14.23
C PRO A 114 11.87 0.83 13.67
N GLY A 115 10.98 1.66 14.23
CA GLY A 115 9.63 1.87 13.71
C GLY A 115 9.62 2.40 12.28
N THR A 116 10.44 3.41 11.98
CA THR A 116 10.57 3.98 10.63
C THR A 116 11.08 2.93 9.63
N LEU A 117 12.16 2.21 9.97
CA LEU A 117 12.70 1.17 9.10
C LEU A 117 11.69 0.06 8.83
N TRP A 118 10.94 -0.37 9.86
CA TRP A 118 9.89 -1.37 9.72
C TRP A 118 8.76 -0.88 8.80
N ILE A 119 8.29 0.36 8.97
CA ILE A 119 7.26 0.92 8.10
C ILE A 119 7.75 0.98 6.65
N LEU A 120 8.98 1.47 6.41
CA LEU A 120 9.53 1.56 5.06
C LEU A 120 9.68 0.18 4.40
N ALA A 121 10.33 -0.77 5.10
CA ALA A 121 10.56 -2.10 4.55
C ALA A 121 9.26 -2.90 4.44
N GLY A 122 8.43 -2.89 5.48
CA GLY A 122 7.17 -3.64 5.56
C GLY A 122 6.16 -3.19 4.52
N VAL A 123 6.02 -1.87 4.29
CA VAL A 123 5.13 -1.36 3.24
C VAL A 123 5.64 -1.76 1.85
N VAL A 124 6.94 -1.67 1.59
CA VAL A 124 7.50 -2.03 0.27
C VAL A 124 7.36 -3.52 -0.02
N LEU A 125 7.69 -4.38 0.95
CA LEU A 125 7.80 -5.82 0.72
C LEU A 125 6.47 -6.55 0.84
N ALA A 126 5.63 -6.17 1.81
CA ALA A 126 4.40 -6.88 2.13
C ALA A 126 3.16 -6.02 1.88
N GLY A 127 3.06 -4.85 2.52
CA GLY A 127 1.81 -4.08 2.56
C GLY A 127 1.32 -3.67 1.17
N ALA A 128 2.11 -2.88 0.43
CA ALA A 128 1.73 -2.40 -0.89
C ALA A 128 1.55 -3.54 -1.91
N VAL A 129 2.31 -4.63 -1.76
CA VAL A 129 2.21 -5.81 -2.62
C VAL A 129 0.91 -6.55 -2.36
N GLN A 130 0.59 -6.82 -1.09
CA GLN A 130 -0.65 -7.46 -0.67
C GLN A 130 -1.86 -6.67 -1.17
N ASP A 131 -1.93 -5.37 -0.91
CA ASP A 131 -3.05 -4.52 -1.33
C ASP A 131 -3.22 -4.53 -2.84
N PHE A 132 -2.12 -4.36 -3.59
CA PHE A 132 -2.14 -4.41 -5.04
C PHE A 132 -2.66 -5.75 -5.58
N MET A 133 -2.19 -6.88 -5.02
CA MET A 133 -2.60 -8.21 -5.45
C MET A 133 -4.08 -8.47 -5.16
N ILE A 134 -4.54 -8.18 -3.93
CA ILE A 134 -5.93 -8.42 -3.53
C ILE A 134 -6.88 -7.56 -4.35
N LEU A 135 -6.59 -6.27 -4.52
CA LEU A 135 -7.42 -5.38 -5.32
C LEU A 135 -7.48 -5.81 -6.78
N PHE A 136 -6.34 -6.21 -7.35
CA PHE A 136 -6.33 -6.71 -8.73
C PHE A 136 -7.18 -7.97 -8.88
N ILE A 137 -7.05 -8.95 -7.98
CA ILE A 137 -7.83 -10.20 -8.02
C ILE A 137 -9.32 -9.90 -7.87
N SER A 138 -9.70 -9.05 -6.91
CA SER A 138 -11.09 -8.62 -6.71
C SER A 138 -11.64 -7.96 -7.98
N MET A 139 -10.91 -7.02 -8.58
CA MET A 139 -11.31 -6.36 -9.83
C MET A 139 -11.47 -7.34 -11.00
N ARG A 140 -10.70 -8.44 -11.04
CA ARG A 140 -10.85 -9.49 -12.06
C ARG A 140 -12.04 -10.41 -11.80
N ARG A 141 -12.59 -10.41 -10.60
CA ARG A 141 -13.79 -11.17 -10.19
C ARG A 141 -14.96 -10.23 -9.90
N ASP A 142 -15.13 -9.22 -10.75
CA ASP A 142 -16.25 -8.29 -10.72
C ASP A 142 -16.32 -7.41 -9.45
N GLY A 143 -15.19 -7.13 -8.80
CA GLY A 143 -15.15 -6.29 -7.60
C GLY A 143 -15.72 -6.96 -6.34
N ARG A 144 -15.81 -8.30 -6.33
CA ARG A 144 -16.32 -9.06 -5.19
C ARG A 144 -15.44 -8.90 -3.95
N SER A 145 -16.08 -8.95 -2.78
CA SER A 145 -15.40 -8.88 -1.48
C SER A 145 -14.46 -10.08 -1.28
N LEU A 146 -13.43 -9.89 -0.44
CA LEU A 146 -12.46 -10.95 -0.15
C LEU A 146 -13.12 -12.19 0.47
N GLY A 147 -14.14 -12.02 1.32
CA GLY A 147 -14.90 -13.15 1.88
C GLY A 147 -15.64 -13.95 0.81
N GLU A 148 -16.24 -13.25 -0.17
CA GLU A 148 -16.93 -13.91 -1.29
C GLU A 148 -15.93 -14.59 -2.26
N LEU A 149 -14.76 -13.99 -2.48
CA LEU A 149 -13.67 -14.63 -3.22
C LEU A 149 -13.25 -15.94 -2.57
N ILE A 150 -13.01 -15.92 -1.26
CA ILE A 150 -12.66 -17.12 -0.49
C ILE A 150 -13.78 -18.16 -0.57
N ARG A 151 -15.03 -17.72 -0.48
CA ARG A 151 -16.19 -18.61 -0.59
C ARG A 151 -16.23 -19.34 -1.92
N MET A 152 -15.94 -18.66 -3.02
CA MET A 152 -15.95 -19.24 -4.37
C MET A 152 -14.80 -20.24 -4.57
N GLU A 153 -13.63 -20.01 -3.97
CA GLU A 153 -12.44 -20.86 -4.18
C GLU A 153 -12.33 -22.00 -3.17
N MET A 154 -12.70 -21.78 -1.90
CA MET A 154 -12.51 -22.73 -0.79
C MET A 154 -13.83 -23.29 -0.22
N GLY A 155 -14.98 -22.86 -0.74
CA GLY A 155 -16.29 -23.32 -0.33
C GLY A 155 -16.95 -22.47 0.78
N ALA A 156 -18.16 -22.87 1.16
CA ALA A 156 -19.03 -22.07 2.02
C ALA A 156 -18.46 -21.81 3.43
N ILE A 157 -17.88 -22.84 4.07
CA ILE A 157 -17.42 -22.75 5.46
C ILE A 157 -16.24 -21.76 5.59
N PRO A 158 -15.15 -21.87 4.82
CA PRO A 158 -14.06 -20.89 4.87
C PRO A 158 -14.52 -19.48 4.48
N GLY A 159 -15.45 -19.36 3.53
CA GLY A 159 -16.05 -18.09 3.11
C GLY A 159 -16.75 -17.36 4.24
N VAL A 160 -17.60 -18.06 5.01
CA VAL A 160 -18.31 -17.48 6.15
C VAL A 160 -17.33 -17.06 7.25
N ILE A 161 -16.32 -17.89 7.55
CA ILE A 161 -15.29 -17.55 8.55
C ILE A 161 -14.55 -16.27 8.13
N ALA A 162 -14.14 -16.18 6.86
CA ALA A 162 -13.45 -15.01 6.34
C ALA A 162 -14.33 -13.74 6.39
N LEU A 163 -15.62 -13.86 6.09
CA LEU A 163 -16.56 -12.74 6.14
C LEU A 163 -16.73 -12.23 7.57
N ILE A 164 -16.92 -13.13 8.55
CA ILE A 164 -17.02 -12.79 9.97
C ILE A 164 -15.72 -12.16 10.47
N GLY A 165 -14.57 -12.73 10.10
CA GLY A 165 -13.26 -12.21 10.47
C GLY A 165 -13.03 -10.80 9.91
N ALA A 166 -13.35 -10.57 8.63
CA ALA A 166 -13.24 -9.25 8.01
C ALA A 166 -14.15 -8.21 8.69
N PHE A 167 -15.38 -8.60 9.02
CA PHE A 167 -16.31 -7.74 9.76
C PHE A 167 -15.77 -7.39 11.15
N ALA A 168 -15.27 -8.38 11.90
CA ALA A 168 -14.70 -8.17 13.23
C ALA A 168 -13.49 -7.21 13.20
N ILE A 169 -12.58 -7.37 12.22
CA ILE A 169 -11.44 -6.46 12.05
C ILE A 169 -11.93 -5.03 11.76
N MET A 170 -12.94 -4.87 10.91
CA MET A 170 -13.49 -3.55 10.58
C MET A 170 -14.09 -2.87 11.81
N VAL A 171 -14.81 -3.61 12.66
CA VAL A 171 -15.34 -3.10 13.93
C VAL A 171 -14.21 -2.65 14.86
N ILE A 172 -13.13 -3.43 14.98
CA ILE A 172 -11.97 -3.06 15.82
C ILE A 172 -11.34 -1.77 15.32
N ILE A 173 -11.11 -1.63 14.01
CA ILE A 173 -10.49 -0.43 13.43
C ILE A 173 -11.39 0.80 13.65
N LEU A 174 -12.70 0.67 13.43
CA LEU A 174 -13.66 1.77 13.66
C LEU A 174 -13.73 2.17 15.14
N ALA A 175 -13.72 1.20 16.06
CA ALA A 175 -13.74 1.47 17.49
C ALA A 175 -12.48 2.23 17.94
N VAL A 176 -11.31 1.88 17.37
CA VAL A 176 -10.05 2.57 17.65
C VAL A 176 -10.01 3.96 17.03
N LEU A 177 -10.59 4.17 15.84
CA LEU A 177 -10.69 5.49 15.22
C LEU A 177 -11.69 6.43 15.93
N ALA A 178 -12.62 5.88 16.71
CA ALA A 178 -13.60 6.65 17.47
C ALA A 178 -13.07 7.15 18.82
N LEU A 179 -11.91 6.67 19.27
CA LEU A 179 -11.17 7.11 20.46
C LEU A 179 -10.33 8.36 20.16
#